data_AF-A0A761LEF1-F1
#
_entry.id   AF-A0A761LEF1-F1
#
_cell.length_a   1.000
_cell.length_b   1.000
_cell.length_c   1.000
_cell.angle_alpha   90.00
_cell.angle_beta   90.00
_cell.angle_gamma   90.00
#
_symmetry.space_group_name_H-M   'P 1'
#
loop_
_entity.id
_entity.type
_entity.pdbx_description
1 polymer ?
#
loop_
_entity_poly.entity_id
_entity_poly.type
_entity_poly.pdbx_seq_one_letter_code
_entity_poly.pdbx_strand_id
1 'polypeptide(L)' 'MKKLFASLALAAAVAPVWAATQTVTLAVPGMTCVACPITVKKALSKVEGVSKVDVGFEKREAVVTFDDT' A
#
# COMPACT_ATOMS: atom_id res chain seq x y z
N MET A 1 -7.20 44.26 31.56
CA MET A 1 -7.82 44.26 30.21
C MET A 1 -6.79 44.84 29.25
N LYS A 2 -6.21 44.20 28.24
CA LYS A 2 -6.45 42.94 27.53
C LYS A 2 -5.02 42.40 27.21
N LYS A 3 -4.52 41.43 27.99
CA LYS A 3 -3.31 40.68 27.62
C LYS A 3 -3.77 39.64 26.61
N LEU A 4 -3.74 40.03 25.34
CA LEU A 4 -4.13 39.15 24.24
C LEU A 4 -2.97 38.20 23.97
N PHE A 5 -3.13 37.01 24.53
CA PHE A 5 -2.50 35.73 24.21
C PHE A 5 -2.03 35.65 22.75
N ALA A 6 -0.79 36.06 22.48
CA ALA A 6 -0.12 35.93 21.19
C ALA A 6 0.56 34.56 21.05
N SER A 7 -0.12 33.49 21.44
CA SER A 7 0.43 32.14 21.44
C SER A 7 -0.70 31.12 21.24
N LEU A 8 -1.26 31.10 20.03
CA LEU A 8 -2.04 29.94 19.61
C LEU A 8 -1.87 29.71 18.11
N ALA A 9 -1.55 28.46 17.79
CA ALA A 9 -1.56 27.83 16.47
C ALA A 9 -0.35 28.05 15.55
N LEU A 10 0.85 27.68 16.03
CA LEU A 10 1.86 27.05 15.17
C LEU A 10 1.62 25.52 15.14
N ALA A 11 0.42 25.09 14.71
CA ALA A 11 0.02 23.68 14.71
C ALA A 11 -0.52 23.20 13.36
N ALA A 12 -0.34 23.97 12.28
CA ALA A 12 -0.82 23.62 10.94
C ALA A 12 0.35 23.54 9.95
N ALA A 13 1.26 22.58 10.12
CA ALA A 13 2.21 22.22 9.06
C ALA A 13 2.75 20.79 9.14
N VAL A 14 2.31 19.95 10.10
CA VAL A 14 2.53 18.50 9.99
C VAL A 14 1.30 17.89 9.35
N ALA A 15 1.06 18.22 8.08
CA ALA A 15 0.37 17.22 7.28
C ALA A 15 1.27 15.97 7.39
N PRO A 16 0.78 14.82 7.87
CA PRO A 16 1.54 13.61 7.66
C PRO A 16 1.77 13.59 6.16
N VAL A 17 3.05 13.52 5.76
CA VAL A 17 3.37 13.15 4.40
C VAL A 17 2.87 11.71 4.31
N TRP A 18 1.57 11.56 4.06
CA TRP A 18 0.95 10.26 3.89
C TRP A 18 1.68 9.67 2.71
N ALA A 19 2.48 8.65 2.97
CA ALA A 19 3.07 7.88 1.90
C ALA A 19 1.94 7.45 0.99
N ALA A 20 2.05 7.87 -0.26
CA ALA A 20 1.06 7.54 -1.25
C ALA A 20 1.14 6.03 -1.44
N THR A 21 0.03 5.34 -1.19
CA THR A 21 -0.06 3.90 -1.44
C THR A 21 0.19 3.66 -2.92
N GLN A 22 1.22 2.89 -3.25
CA GLN A 22 1.61 2.59 -4.61
C GLN A 22 0.89 1.35 -5.11
N THR A 23 0.49 1.34 -6.37
CA THR A 23 -0.05 0.14 -7.02
C THR A 23 0.84 -0.25 -8.19
N VAL A 24 1.32 -1.49 -8.16
CA VAL A 24 2.21 -2.05 -9.20
C VAL A 24 1.64 -3.35 -9.74
N THR A 25 1.91 -3.62 -11.01
CA THR A 25 1.59 -4.89 -11.67
C THR A 25 2.86 -5.69 -11.84
N LEU A 26 2.89 -6.89 -11.27
CA LEU A 26 4.01 -7.82 -11.30
C LEU A 26 3.70 -8.96 -12.27
N ALA A 27 4.60 -9.25 -13.20
CA ALA A 27 4.50 -10.45 -14.03
C ALA A 27 4.95 -11.69 -13.23
N VAL A 28 4.17 -12.76 -13.28
CA VAL A 28 4.39 -14.01 -12.54
C VAL A 28 4.42 -15.19 -13.53
N PRO A 29 5.50 -15.37 -14.30
CA PRO A 29 5.57 -16.36 -15.38
C PRO A 29 5.40 -17.82 -14.90
N GLY A 30 5.72 -18.11 -13.64
CA GLY A 30 5.62 -19.45 -13.04
C GLY A 30 4.22 -19.89 -12.60
N MET A 31 3.19 -19.06 -12.82
CA MET A 31 1.81 -19.36 -12.41
C MET A 31 1.14 -20.38 -13.34
N THR A 32 1.57 -21.64 -13.25
CA THR A 32 1.14 -22.74 -14.15
C THR A 32 0.17 -23.73 -13.51
N CYS A 33 0.02 -23.68 -12.19
CA CYS A 33 -0.85 -24.59 -11.45
C CYS A 33 -2.13 -23.90 -10.95
N VAL A 34 -3.22 -24.66 -10.81
CA VAL A 34 -4.51 -24.15 -10.31
C VAL A 34 -4.39 -23.55 -8.90
N ALA A 35 -3.48 -24.09 -8.08
CA ALA A 35 -3.23 -23.58 -6.73
C ALA A 35 -2.28 -22.37 -6.68
N CYS A 36 -1.60 -22.04 -7.78
CA CYS A 36 -0.53 -21.05 -7.82
C CYS A 36 -1.04 -19.63 -7.51
N PRO A 37 -2.19 -19.16 -8.05
CA PRO A 37 -2.76 -17.86 -7.68
C PRO A 37 -3.01 -17.71 -6.18
N ILE A 38 -3.49 -18.79 -5.53
CA ILE A 38 -3.82 -18.80 -4.10
C ILE A 38 -2.53 -18.64 -3.29
N THR A 39 -1.50 -19.41 -3.62
CA THR A 39 -0.19 -19.35 -2.95
C THR A 39 0.47 -17.99 -3.11
N VAL A 40 0.49 -17.44 -4.33
CA VAL A 40 1.07 -16.13 -4.63
C VAL A 40 0.34 -15.03 -3.87
N LYS A 41 -1.01 -15.03 -3.91
CA LYS A 41 -1.82 -14.07 -3.15
C LYS A 41 -1.51 -14.14 -1.65
N LYS A 42 -1.48 -15.35 -1.08
CA LYS A 42 -1.21 -15.56 0.34
C LYS A 42 0.20 -15.16 0.75
N ALA A 43 1.18 -15.32 -0.13
CA ALA A 43 2.55 -14.88 0.12
C ALA A 43 2.64 -13.35 0.13
N LEU A 44 2.08 -12.68 -0.89
CA LEU A 44 2.12 -11.22 -1.01
C LEU A 44 1.32 -10.52 0.09
N SER A 45 0.19 -11.07 0.53
CA SER A 45 -0.61 -10.50 1.63
C SER A 45 0.07 -10.60 3.00
N LYS A 46 1.18 -11.33 3.14
CA LYS A 46 1.97 -11.40 4.38
C LYS A 46 3.14 -10.43 4.39
N VAL A 47 3.42 -9.77 3.27
CA VAL A 47 4.49 -8.77 3.18
C VAL A 47 4.00 -7.52 3.92
N GLU A 48 4.85 -6.99 4.80
CA GLU A 48 4.56 -5.77 5.54
C GLU A 48 4.36 -4.60 4.57
N GLY A 49 3.42 -3.70 4.87
CA GLY A 49 3.05 -2.59 3.98
C GLY A 49 2.10 -2.97 2.83
N VAL A 50 1.88 -4.25 2.52
CA VAL A 50 0.91 -4.64 1.50
C VAL A 50 -0.53 -4.51 2.01
N SER A 51 -1.29 -3.62 1.39
CA SER A 51 -2.70 -3.37 1.74
C SER A 51 -3.68 -4.17 0.88
N LYS A 52 -3.33 -4.45 -0.38
CA LYS A 52 -4.21 -5.18 -1.31
C LYS A 52 -3.40 -6.02 -2.30
N VAL A 53 -3.93 -7.21 -2.61
CA VAL A 53 -3.38 -8.11 -3.62
C VAL A 53 -4.49 -8.69 -4.48
N ASP A 54 -4.38 -8.50 -5.79
CA ASP A 54 -5.20 -9.15 -6.81
C ASP A 54 -4.31 -9.98 -7.72
N VAL A 55 -4.74 -11.19 -8.09
CA VAL A 55 -3.92 -12.12 -8.86
C VAL A 55 -4.74 -12.69 -10.01
N GLY A 56 -4.29 -12.44 -11.24
CA GLY A 56 -4.91 -12.91 -12.46
C GLY A 56 -4.19 -14.13 -13.03
N PHE A 57 -4.84 -15.29 -13.02
CA PHE A 57 -4.29 -16.52 -13.59
C PHE A 57 -4.15 -16.45 -15.12
N GLU A 58 -5.13 -15.86 -15.80
CA GLU A 58 -5.15 -15.77 -17.27
C GLU A 58 -4.00 -14.93 -17.82
N LYS A 59 -3.76 -13.77 -17.18
CA LYS A 59 -2.68 -12.84 -17.57
C LYS A 59 -1.34 -13.17 -16.93
N ARG A 60 -1.31 -14.06 -15.94
CA ARG A 60 -0.13 -14.37 -15.11
C ARG A 60 0.45 -13.12 -14.46
N GLU A 61 -0.43 -12.31 -13.90
CA GLU A 61 -0.09 -11.02 -13.29
C GLU A 61 -0.58 -10.96 -11.84
N ALA A 62 0.14 -10.24 -11.00
CA ALA A 62 -0.27 -9.89 -9.64
C ALA A 62 -0.25 -8.37 -9.48
N VAL A 63 -1.41 -7.79 -9.18
CA VAL A 63 -1.56 -6.36 -8.87
C VAL A 63 -1.46 -6.20 -7.36
N VAL A 64 -0.49 -5.42 -6.91
CA VAL A 64 -0.21 -5.22 -5.48
C VAL A 64 -0.31 -3.74 -5.17
N THR A 65 -1.10 -3.41 -4.16
CA THR A 65 -1.14 -2.09 -3.55
C THR A 65 -0.39 -2.14 -2.22
N PHE A 66 0.64 -1.32 -2.07
CA PHE A 66 1.50 -1.31 -0.88
C PHE A 66 1.87 0.12 -0.48
N ASP A 67 2.15 0.30 0.80
CA ASP A 67 2.71 1.53 1.36
C ASP A 67 4.25 1.43 1.35
N ASP A 68 4.93 2.48 0.88
CA ASP A 68 6.38 2.56 0.72
C ASP A 68 7.03 3.46 1.80
N THR A 69 6.40 3.60 2.98
CA THR A 69 7.04 4.21 4.16
C THR A 69 7.43 3.24 5.25
#